data_AF-A0A1D8K6W4-F1
#
_entry.id   AF-A0A1D8K6W4-F1
#
_cell.length_a   1.000
_cell.length_b   1.000
_cell.length_c   1.000
_cell.angle_alpha   90.00
_cell.angle_beta   90.00
_cell.angle_gamma   90.00
#
_symmetry.space_group_name_H-M   'P 1'
#
loop_
_entity.id
_entity.type
_entity.pdbx_description
1 polymer ?
#
loop_
_entity_poly.entity_id
_entity_poly.type
_entity_poly.pdbx_seq_one_letter_code
_entity_poly.pdbx_strand_id
1 'polypeptide(L)'
;MQFSPKRLFNRVTGIVFGLMLLFLTIGIILGTGHLFMQVFEMARSDEITRGYLDIISEVLSLFVLIELSRSLAEYFRVNRLRLTFIVDAAIVFVLREIMIELFEGKLIVDRTYALSALLFVLGALRIGSVLVYQRGEALGLNNDDN
;
A
#
# COMPACT_ATOMS: atom_id res chain seq x y z
N MET A 1 -30.44 26.74 11.01
CA MET A 1 -29.33 25.76 10.99
C MET A 1 -28.82 25.63 9.55
N GLN A 2 -27.71 26.27 9.18
CA GLN A 2 -27.12 26.09 7.83
C GLN A 2 -26.36 24.77 7.80
N PHE A 3 -26.94 23.74 7.19
CA PHE A 3 -26.23 22.52 6.83
C PHE A 3 -25.14 22.89 5.81
N SER A 4 -23.87 22.80 6.20
CA SER A 4 -22.75 22.94 5.28
C SER A 4 -22.48 21.57 4.65
N PRO A 5 -22.74 21.35 3.34
CA PRO A 5 -22.57 20.06 2.68
C PRO A 5 -21.14 19.51 2.81
N LYS A 6 -20.16 20.43 2.88
CA LYS A 6 -18.74 20.11 3.08
C LYS A 6 -18.48 19.45 4.44
N ARG A 7 -19.17 19.87 5.51
CA ARG A 7 -19.02 19.27 6.85
C ARG A 7 -19.62 17.87 6.90
N LEU A 8 -20.76 17.66 6.25
CA LEU A 8 -21.39 16.33 6.17
C LEU A 8 -20.51 15.37 5.37
N PHE A 9 -20.02 15.80 4.20
CA PHE A 9 -19.11 15.01 3.36
C PHE A 9 -17.85 14.61 4.13
N ASN A 10 -17.14 15.56 4.74
CA ASN A 10 -15.93 15.26 5.52
C ASN A 10 -16.21 14.32 6.70
N ARG A 11 -17.35 14.47 7.37
CA ARG A 11 -17.73 13.60 8.50
C ARG A 11 -17.98 12.17 8.03
N VAL A 12 -18.77 12.00 6.97
CA VAL A 12 -19.08 10.68 6.40
C VAL A 12 -17.80 10.02 5.89
N THR A 13 -16.98 10.73 5.13
CA THR A 13 -15.70 10.20 4.64
C THR A 13 -14.78 9.80 5.79
N GLY A 14 -14.65 10.62 6.83
CA GLY A 14 -13.86 10.25 8.02
C GLY A 14 -14.36 8.98 8.71
N ILE A 15 -15.69 8.79 8.82
CA ILE A 15 -16.28 7.57 9.38
C ILE A 15 -15.96 6.35 8.49
N VAL A 16 -16.13 6.48 7.17
CA VAL A 16 -15.87 5.39 6.21
C VAL A 16 -14.41 4.95 6.25
N PHE A 17 -13.47 5.90 6.15
CA PHE A 17 -12.04 5.60 6.23
C PHE A 17 -11.66 5.00 7.59
N GLY A 18 -12.33 5.40 8.67
CA GLY A 18 -12.04 4.92 10.02
C GLY A 18 -12.49 3.48 10.19
N LEU A 19 -13.67 3.16 9.65
CA LEU A 19 -14.19 1.81 9.58
C LEU A 19 -13.29 0.91 8.72
N MET A 20 -12.84 1.39 7.56
CA MET A 20 -11.90 0.65 6.70
C MET A 20 -10.59 0.37 7.44
N LEU A 21 -10.00 1.38 8.09
CA LEU A 21 -8.77 1.23 8.85
C LEU A 21 -8.92 0.24 10.01
N LEU A 22 -10.06 0.25 10.69
CA LEU A 22 -10.39 -0.71 11.75
C LEU A 22 -10.38 -2.15 11.20
N PHE A 23 -11.09 -2.41 10.09
CA PHE A 23 -11.12 -3.74 9.48
C PHE A 23 -9.73 -4.20 9.00
N LEU A 24 -8.96 -3.31 8.38
CA LEU A 24 -7.59 -3.64 7.97
C LEU A 24 -6.70 -3.96 9.16
N THR A 25 -6.82 -3.20 10.26
CA THR A 25 -6.06 -3.46 11.49
C THR A 25 -6.41 -4.82 12.08
N ILE A 26 -7.69 -5.16 12.14
CA ILE A 26 -8.14 -6.50 12.58
C ILE A 26 -7.57 -7.58 11.66
N GLY A 27 -7.62 -7.38 10.34
CA GLY A 27 -7.03 -8.30 9.37
C GLY A 27 -5.54 -8.51 9.57
N ILE A 28 -4.77 -7.46 9.86
CA ILE A 28 -3.33 -7.54 10.15
C ILE A 28 -3.10 -8.37 11.42
N ILE A 29 -3.89 -8.14 12.48
CA ILE A 29 -3.77 -8.89 13.74
C ILE A 29 -4.06 -10.37 13.50
N LEU A 30 -5.14 -10.69 12.79
CA LEU A 30 -5.54 -12.06 12.50
C LEU A 30 -4.50 -12.77 11.62
N GLY A 31 -4.05 -12.14 10.54
CA GLY A 31 -3.06 -12.74 9.64
C GLY A 31 -1.70 -12.91 10.32
N THR A 32 -1.27 -11.95 11.15
CA THR A 32 -0.06 -12.11 11.98
C THR A 32 -0.21 -13.29 12.94
N GLY A 33 -1.37 -13.42 13.60
CA GLY A 33 -1.66 -14.55 14.48
C GLY A 33 -1.62 -15.89 13.75
N HIS A 34 -2.15 -15.96 12.53
CA HIS A 34 -2.12 -17.16 11.69
C HIS A 34 -0.69 -17.59 11.34
N LEU A 35 0.15 -16.65 10.92
CA LEU A 35 1.56 -16.90 10.65
C LEU A 35 2.30 -17.51 11.84
N PHE A 36 2.04 -17.01 13.05
CA PHE A 36 2.65 -17.59 14.27
C PHE A 36 2.22 -19.04 14.49
N MET A 37 0.95 -19.38 14.25
CA MET A 37 0.47 -20.76 14.34
C MET A 37 1.14 -21.65 13.29
N GLN A 38 1.23 -21.18 12.04
CA GLN A 38 1.85 -21.92 10.94
C GLN A 38 3.34 -22.22 11.20
N VAL A 39 4.10 -21.22 11.67
CA VAL A 39 5.52 -21.41 12.06
C VAL A 39 5.64 -22.43 13.20
N PHE A 40 4.73 -22.38 14.17
CA PHE A 40 4.74 -23.30 15.30
C PHE A 40 4.41 -24.74 14.89
N GLU A 41 3.47 -24.93 13.98
CA GLU A 41 3.13 -26.23 13.41
C GLU A 41 4.29 -26.81 12.59
N MET A 42 4.91 -25.98 11.75
CA MET A 42 6.10 -26.37 10.99
C MET A 42 7.27 -26.79 11.88
N ALA A 43 7.48 -26.12 13.00
CA ALA A 43 8.52 -26.49 13.96
C ALA A 43 8.29 -27.88 14.61
N ARG A 44 7.05 -28.41 14.55
CA ARG A 44 6.70 -29.75 15.03
C ARG A 44 6.67 -30.82 13.93
N SER A 45 6.66 -30.44 12.66
CA SER A 45 6.56 -31.37 11.52
C SER A 45 7.87 -31.42 10.71
N ASP A 46 8.27 -32.60 10.22
CA ASP A 46 9.47 -32.74 9.37
C ASP A 46 9.31 -32.21 7.92
N GLU A 47 8.13 -31.68 7.55
CA GLU A 47 7.83 -31.14 6.21
C GLU A 47 8.22 -29.66 6.05
N ILE A 48 9.53 -29.40 6.14
CA ILE A 48 10.07 -28.05 6.26
C ILE A 48 10.01 -27.25 4.94
N THR A 49 10.22 -27.87 3.78
CA THR A 49 10.42 -27.14 2.51
C THR A 49 9.15 -26.50 1.95
N ARG A 50 7.98 -27.15 2.06
CA ARG A 50 6.73 -26.61 1.50
C ARG A 50 6.20 -25.46 2.33
N GLY A 51 6.22 -25.57 3.66
CA GLY A 51 5.69 -24.52 4.53
C GLY A 51 6.45 -23.20 4.48
N TYR A 52 7.73 -23.18 4.06
CA TYR A 52 8.45 -21.92 3.89
C TYR A 52 7.89 -21.05 2.75
N LEU A 53 7.45 -21.66 1.65
CA LEU A 53 6.86 -20.92 0.54
C LEU A 53 5.52 -20.29 0.95
N ASP A 54 4.72 -21.03 1.71
CA ASP A 54 3.43 -20.57 2.23
C ASP A 54 3.63 -19.38 3.21
N ILE A 55 4.57 -19.49 4.16
CA ILE A 55 4.93 -18.39 5.07
C ILE A 55 5.32 -17.14 4.29
N ILE A 56 6.18 -17.27 3.26
CA ILE A 56 6.65 -16.11 2.49
C ILE A 56 5.47 -15.45 1.77
N SER A 57 4.58 -16.21 1.13
CA SER A 57 3.40 -15.67 0.45
C SER A 57 2.44 -14.96 1.43
N GLU A 58 2.24 -15.53 2.62
CA GLU A 58 1.42 -14.94 3.68
C GLU A 58 2.03 -13.66 4.28
N VAL A 59 3.34 -13.64 4.54
CA VAL A 59 4.07 -12.44 5.00
C VAL A 59 3.99 -11.33 3.97
N LEU A 60 4.22 -11.65 2.69
CA LEU A 60 4.04 -10.70 1.62
C LEU A 60 2.59 -10.18 1.64
N SER A 61 1.60 -11.03 1.79
CA SER A 61 0.18 -10.63 1.90
C SER A 61 -0.13 -9.69 3.05
N LEU A 62 0.43 -9.93 4.23
CA LEU A 62 0.34 -8.99 5.33
C LEU A 62 1.01 -7.65 5.03
N PHE A 63 2.15 -7.66 4.34
CA PHE A 63 2.84 -6.44 3.98
C PHE A 63 1.97 -5.51 3.12
N VAL A 64 1.20 -6.06 2.17
CA VAL A 64 0.24 -5.24 1.41
C VAL A 64 -0.88 -4.68 2.28
N LEU A 65 -1.38 -5.48 3.22
CA LEU A 65 -2.42 -5.01 4.13
C LEU A 65 -1.93 -3.86 5.02
N ILE A 66 -0.67 -3.94 5.47
CA ILE A 66 0.02 -2.88 6.22
C ILE A 66 0.19 -1.62 5.36
N GLU A 67 0.61 -1.74 4.10
CA GLU A 67 0.82 -0.58 3.22
C GLU A 67 -0.51 0.12 2.89
N LEU A 68 -1.58 -0.65 2.62
CA LEU A 68 -2.92 -0.11 2.43
C LEU A 68 -3.44 0.59 3.68
N SER A 69 -3.24 -0.03 4.85
CA SER A 69 -3.58 0.56 6.15
C SER A 69 -2.83 1.88 6.37
N ARG A 70 -1.53 1.93 6.06
CA ARG A 70 -0.70 3.14 6.17
C ARG A 70 -1.19 4.25 5.23
N SER A 71 -1.52 3.92 3.98
CA SER A 71 -2.06 4.87 3.01
C SER A 71 -3.40 5.45 3.45
N LEU A 72 -4.29 4.62 4.01
CA LEU A 72 -5.57 5.05 4.58
C LEU A 72 -5.39 5.83 5.89
N ALA A 73 -4.43 5.47 6.73
CA ALA A 73 -4.11 6.22 7.95
C ALA A 73 -3.58 7.63 7.63
N GLU A 74 -2.82 7.78 6.54
CA GLU A 74 -2.31 9.08 6.09
C GLU A 74 -3.43 10.06 5.69
N TYR A 75 -4.57 9.55 5.21
CA TYR A 75 -5.75 10.37 4.96
C TYR A 75 -6.18 11.17 6.20
N PHE A 76 -6.11 10.58 7.39
CA PHE A 76 -6.48 11.25 8.64
C PHE A 76 -5.54 12.39 9.05
N ARG A 77 -4.26 12.35 8.64
CA ARG A 77 -3.30 13.41 8.98
C ARG A 77 -3.43 14.60 8.04
N VAL A 78 -3.62 14.36 6.75
CA VAL A 78 -3.57 15.42 5.72
C VAL A 78 -4.96 15.89 5.29
N ASN A 79 -6.04 15.20 5.72
CA ASN A 79 -7.44 15.40 5.27
C ASN A 79 -7.60 15.37 3.74
N ARG A 80 -6.59 14.85 3.03
CA ARG A 80 -6.51 14.75 1.57
C ARG A 80 -5.60 13.57 1.24
N LEU A 81 -6.03 12.77 0.26
CA LEU A 81 -5.16 11.77 -0.34
C LEU A 81 -4.19 12.49 -1.28
N ARG A 82 -2.90 12.58 -0.92
CA ARG A 82 -1.90 13.09 -1.87
C ARG A 82 -1.61 12.00 -2.90
N LEU A 83 -1.64 12.36 -4.18
CA LEU A 83 -1.38 11.43 -5.29
C LEU A 83 -0.03 10.72 -5.12
N THR A 84 0.99 11.41 -4.61
CA THR A 84 2.32 10.84 -4.34
C THR A 84 2.29 9.67 -3.37
N PHE A 85 1.47 9.73 -2.31
CA PHE A 85 1.34 8.62 -1.36
C PHE A 85 0.61 7.42 -1.98
N ILE A 86 -0.39 7.68 -2.82
CA ILE A 86 -1.11 6.61 -3.53
C ILE A 86 -0.16 5.92 -4.52
N VAL A 87 0.63 6.70 -5.29
CA VAL A 87 1.57 6.16 -6.26
C VAL A 87 2.66 5.35 -5.56
N ASP A 88 3.20 5.84 -4.43
CA ASP A 88 4.19 5.08 -3.64
C ASP A 88 3.61 3.74 -3.14
N ALA A 89 2.40 3.76 -2.59
CA ALA A 89 1.72 2.54 -2.16
C ALA A 89 1.42 1.59 -3.35
N ALA A 90 1.05 2.12 -4.51
CA ALA A 90 0.77 1.32 -5.71
C ALA A 90 2.03 0.65 -6.27
N ILE A 91 3.18 1.34 -6.27
CA ILE A 91 4.47 0.75 -6.67
C ILE A 91 4.81 -0.43 -5.75
N VAL A 92 4.72 -0.22 -4.43
CA VAL A 92 4.98 -1.26 -3.44
C VAL A 92 4.03 -2.45 -3.61
N PHE A 93 2.75 -2.19 -3.86
CA PHE A 93 1.74 -3.21 -4.13
C PHE A 93 2.08 -4.06 -5.37
N VAL A 94 2.44 -3.43 -6.48
CA VAL A 94 2.80 -4.13 -7.74
C VAL A 94 4.09 -4.94 -7.56
N LEU A 95 5.11 -4.37 -6.90
CA LEU A 95 6.36 -5.09 -6.60
C LEU A 95 6.10 -6.35 -5.80
N ARG A 96 5.24 -6.27 -4.77
CA ARG A 96 4.88 -7.44 -3.97
C ARG A 96 4.17 -8.51 -4.79
N GLU A 97 3.23 -8.14 -5.66
CA GLU A 97 2.53 -9.12 -6.50
C GLU A 97 3.53 -9.89 -7.39
N ILE A 98 4.49 -9.18 -7.98
CA ILE A 98 5.59 -9.79 -8.74
C ILE A 98 6.41 -10.73 -7.85
N MET A 99 6.72 -10.33 -6.62
CA MET A 99 7.45 -11.18 -5.67
C MET A 99 6.69 -12.46 -5.33
N ILE A 100 5.39 -12.39 -5.07
CA ILE A 100 4.58 -13.58 -4.77
C ILE A 100 4.55 -14.52 -5.96
N GLU A 101 4.28 -14.02 -7.16
CA GLU A 101 4.24 -14.86 -8.36
C GLU A 101 5.59 -15.51 -8.63
N LEU A 102 6.68 -14.81 -8.34
CA LEU A 102 8.04 -15.35 -8.40
C LEU A 102 8.26 -16.47 -7.37
N PHE A 103 7.85 -16.28 -6.12
CA PHE A 103 8.03 -17.27 -5.05
C PHE A 103 7.12 -18.50 -5.20
N GLU A 104 5.89 -18.32 -5.67
CA GLU A 104 4.95 -19.42 -5.93
C GLU A 104 5.29 -20.19 -7.21
N GLY A 105 6.28 -19.75 -7.99
CA GLY A 105 6.66 -20.35 -9.27
C GLY A 105 5.56 -20.20 -10.34
N LYS A 106 4.66 -19.21 -10.19
CA LYS A 106 3.48 -18.99 -11.04
C LYS A 106 3.69 -17.85 -12.04
N LEU A 107 4.93 -17.59 -12.46
CA LEU A 107 5.23 -16.52 -13.41
C LEU A 107 4.59 -16.80 -14.78
N ILE A 108 3.48 -16.13 -15.05
CA ILE A 108 2.83 -16.13 -16.36
C ILE A 108 3.36 -14.93 -17.13
N VAL A 109 4.01 -15.20 -18.26
CA VAL A 109 4.69 -14.20 -19.09
C VAL A 109 3.81 -12.98 -19.38
N ASP A 110 2.56 -13.20 -19.80
CA ASP A 110 1.61 -12.13 -20.13
C ASP A 110 1.32 -11.22 -18.93
N ARG A 111 1.13 -11.81 -17.75
CA ARG A 111 0.83 -11.05 -16.53
C ARG A 111 2.06 -10.29 -16.05
N THR A 112 3.24 -10.91 -16.09
CA THR A 112 4.50 -10.27 -15.72
C THR A 112 4.79 -9.05 -16.60
N TYR A 113 4.50 -9.13 -17.91
CA TYR A 113 4.62 -7.96 -18.80
C TYR A 113 3.63 -6.86 -18.45
N ALA A 114 2.38 -7.20 -18.14
CA ALA A 114 1.36 -6.23 -17.73
C ALA A 114 1.77 -5.52 -16.42
N LEU A 115 2.23 -6.26 -15.42
CA LEU A 115 2.71 -5.70 -14.15
C LEU A 115 3.97 -4.85 -14.34
N SER A 116 4.89 -5.27 -15.22
CA SER A 116 6.10 -4.49 -15.54
C SER A 116 5.78 -3.18 -16.25
N ALA A 117 4.84 -3.19 -17.20
CA ALA A 117 4.39 -1.97 -17.87
C ALA A 117 3.69 -1.01 -16.90
N LEU A 118 2.85 -1.54 -16.01
CA LEU A 118 2.21 -0.76 -14.95
C LEU A 118 3.28 -0.14 -14.01
N LEU A 119 4.25 -0.94 -13.57
CA LEU A 119 5.35 -0.48 -12.72
C LEU A 119 6.16 0.64 -13.40
N PHE A 120 6.42 0.51 -14.69
CA PHE A 120 7.11 1.54 -15.47
C PHE A 120 6.35 2.86 -15.50
N VAL A 121 5.04 2.81 -15.75
CA VAL A 121 4.18 4.01 -15.73
C VAL A 121 4.14 4.65 -14.35
N LEU A 122 3.97 3.85 -13.29
CA LEU A 122 3.96 4.35 -11.92
C LEU A 122 5.31 4.97 -11.53
N GLY A 123 6.42 4.34 -11.91
CA GLY A 123 7.77 4.87 -11.72
C GLY A 123 7.98 6.20 -12.45
N ALA A 124 7.54 6.31 -13.70
CA ALA A 124 7.60 7.54 -14.46
C ALA A 124 6.76 8.66 -13.82
N LEU A 125 5.55 8.36 -13.35
CA LEU A 125 4.70 9.30 -12.62
C LEU A 125 5.37 9.77 -11.32
N ARG A 126 6.02 8.86 -10.59
CA ARG A 126 6.70 9.19 -9.34
C ARG A 126 7.89 10.12 -9.58
N ILE A 127 8.74 9.79 -10.53
CA ILE A 127 9.91 10.61 -10.90
C ILE A 127 9.45 11.97 -11.42
N GLY A 128 8.44 12.00 -12.29
CA GLY A 128 7.87 13.24 -12.82
C GLY A 128 7.30 14.13 -11.72
N SER A 129 6.59 13.56 -10.74
CA SER A 129 6.04 14.30 -9.61
C SER A 129 7.13 14.93 -8.73
N VAL A 130 8.25 14.23 -8.51
CA VAL A 130 9.41 14.78 -7.77
C VAL A 130 10.09 15.90 -8.55
N LEU A 131 10.31 15.69 -9.84
CA LEU A 131 11.02 16.67 -10.68
C LEU A 131 10.22 17.98 -10.82
N VAL A 132 8.90 17.89 -11.02
CA VAL A 132 8.03 19.08 -11.09
C VAL A 132 8.03 19.83 -9.75
N TYR A 133 7.99 19.11 -8.63
CA TYR A 133 8.07 19.72 -7.31
C TYR A 133 9.40 20.46 -7.11
N GLN A 134 10.54 19.83 -7.45
CA GLN A 134 11.86 20.45 -7.36
C GLN A 134 12.02 21.67 -8.30
N ARG A 135 11.44 21.63 -9.50
CA ARG A 135 11.46 22.78 -10.42
C ARG A 135 10.62 23.95 -9.92
N GLY A 136 9.50 23.69 -9.23
CA GLY A 136 8.71 24.74 -8.59
C GLY A 136 9.49 25.50 -7.52
N GLU A 137 10.33 24.79 -6.75
CA GLU A 137 11.20 25.38 -5.72
C GLU A 137 12.37 26.17 -6.34
N ALA A 138 12.98 25.64 -7.41
CA ALA A 138 14.11 26.28 -8.11
C ALA A 138 13.72 27.55 -8.91
N LEU A 139 12.45 27.71 -9.27
CA LEU A 139 11.94 28.88 -10.02
C LEU A 139 11.49 30.05 -9.15
N GLY A 140 11.64 29.97 -7.82
CA GLY A 140 11.62 31.15 -6.96
C GLY A 140 10.31 31.95 -6.92
N LEU A 141 9.14 31.31 -6.92
CA LEU A 141 7.87 31.97 -6.53
C LEU A 141 7.76 32.15 -5.00
N ASN A 142 8.87 32.53 -4.36
CA ASN A 142 8.93 33.02 -2.99
C ASN A 142 9.75 34.32 -2.95
N ASN A 143 9.45 35.20 -3.91
CA ASN A 143 9.73 36.62 -3.84
C ASN A 143 8.42 37.29 -4.25
N ASP A 144 7.60 37.58 -3.24
CA ASP A 144 6.74 38.76 -3.20
C ASP A 144 6.32 38.95 -1.73
N ASP A 145 7.11 39.82 -1.09
CA ASP A 145 6.71 40.80 -0.08
C ASP A 145 6.52 40.39 1.41
N ASN A 146 7.59 40.72 2.16
CA ASN A 146 7.71 41.17 3.55
C ASN A 146 8.06 40.14 4.64
#